data_AF-A0A0Q0BBH4-F1
#
_entry.id   AF-A0A0Q0BBH4-F1
#
_cell.length_a   1.000
_cell.length_b   1.000
_cell.length_c   1.000
_cell.angle_alpha   90.00
_cell.angle_beta   90.00
_cell.angle_gamma   90.00
#
_symmetry.space_group_name_H-M   'P 1'
#
loop_
_entity.id
_entity.type
_entity.pdbx_description
1 polymer ?
#
loop_
_entity_poly.entity_id
_entity_poly.type
_entity_poly.pdbx_seq_one_letter_code
_entity_poly.pdbx_strand_id
1 'polypeptide(L)'
;MRTIIAHKESAMTDQSQQFASDNYSGICPEAWAAMEQANKGHQRAYGDDQWTARASDDFRRLFETDCEVFFAFNGTAANSLALSSLCQSYHSVICSETAHVETDECGAPEFFSNGSKLLTARSAGGKLTPESIREVALKRQDIHYPKPRVVTLTQATEVGGVYQPAELKAISATCKELGLHLHMDGARFSNACAFLEASPAELTWKSGVDVLCFGGT
;
A
#
# COMPACT_ATOMS: atom_id res chain seq x y z
N MET A 1 -6.82 55.70 32.85
CA MET A 1 -5.55 55.18 32.32
C MET A 1 -5.49 53.68 32.66
N ARG A 2 -6.07 52.83 31.79
CA ARG A 2 -6.04 51.37 31.95
C ARG A 2 -5.21 50.82 30.80
N THR A 3 -4.02 50.35 31.13
CA THR A 3 -3.08 49.75 30.18
C THR A 3 -3.60 48.37 29.76
N ILE A 4 -3.87 48.22 28.47
CA ILE A 4 -4.18 46.94 27.82
C ILE A 4 -2.86 46.17 27.73
N ILE A 5 -2.72 45.07 28.47
CA ILE A 5 -1.63 44.13 28.28
C ILE A 5 -2.06 43.25 27.11
N ALA A 6 -1.49 43.52 25.93
CA ALA A 6 -1.58 42.63 24.78
C ALA A 6 -0.86 41.33 25.13
N HIS A 7 -1.61 40.23 25.25
CA HIS A 7 -1.02 38.89 25.16
C HIS A 7 -0.47 38.74 23.74
N LYS A 8 0.86 38.85 23.61
CA LYS A 8 1.56 38.32 22.46
C LYS A 8 1.38 36.80 22.48
N GLU A 9 0.57 36.28 21.58
CA GLU A 9 0.66 34.89 21.15
C GLU A 9 2.08 34.68 20.62
N SER A 10 2.92 34.06 21.44
CA SER A 10 4.18 33.51 20.98
C SER A 10 3.83 32.39 20.01
N ALA A 11 4.09 32.59 18.71
CA ALA A 11 4.16 31.49 17.77
C ALA A 11 5.24 30.52 18.29
N MET A 12 4.81 29.46 18.99
CA MET A 12 5.67 28.33 19.26
C MET A 12 6.09 27.78 17.90
N THR A 13 7.36 27.91 17.57
CA THR A 13 7.93 27.12 16.48
C THR A 13 7.81 25.67 16.92
N ASP A 14 6.92 24.93 16.26
CA ASP A 14 6.70 23.52 16.54
C ASP A 14 8.01 22.75 16.29
N GLN A 15 8.69 22.38 17.38
CA GLN A 15 9.93 21.61 17.38
C GLN A 15 9.64 20.09 17.43
N SER A 16 8.38 19.67 17.37
CA SER A 16 8.01 18.25 17.39
C SER A 16 8.27 17.55 16.06
N GLN A 17 8.38 18.28 14.95
CA GLN A 17 8.73 17.72 13.65
C GLN A 17 10.16 17.16 13.67
N GLN A 18 10.29 15.88 13.31
CA GLN A 18 11.55 15.14 13.23
C GLN A 18 11.65 14.40 11.89
N PHE A 19 12.84 13.86 11.55
CA PHE A 19 13.09 13.10 10.31
C PHE A 19 13.04 11.58 10.50
N ALA A 20 12.32 11.10 11.54
CA ALA A 20 12.27 9.68 11.86
C ALA A 20 11.25 8.91 11.01
N SER A 21 10.02 9.42 10.90
CA SER A 21 8.96 8.81 10.09
C SER A 21 7.88 9.84 9.75
N ASP A 22 7.33 9.70 8.55
CA ASP A 22 6.10 10.32 8.08
C ASP A 22 4.87 9.95 8.94
N ASN A 23 4.88 8.80 9.61
CA ASN A 23 3.82 8.37 10.54
C ASN A 23 3.71 9.26 11.79
N TYR A 24 4.66 10.19 12.00
CA TYR A 24 4.59 11.16 13.10
C TYR A 24 3.85 12.45 12.71
N SER A 25 3.49 12.59 11.42
CA SER A 25 2.75 13.76 10.94
C SER A 25 1.32 13.81 11.52
N GLY A 26 0.79 15.03 11.62
CA GLY A 26 -0.60 15.26 11.99
C GLY A 26 -1.57 15.15 10.81
N ILE A 27 -2.85 15.29 11.09
CA ILE A 27 -3.91 15.28 10.06
C ILE A 27 -3.82 16.57 9.22
N CYS A 28 -3.79 16.44 7.89
CA CYS A 28 -3.77 17.60 7.00
C CYS A 28 -5.10 18.40 7.05
N PRO A 29 -5.08 19.71 6.73
CA PRO A 29 -6.28 20.55 6.81
C PRO A 29 -7.47 20.04 5.99
N GLU A 30 -7.21 19.46 4.81
CA GLU A 30 -8.23 18.93 3.91
C GLU A 30 -8.92 17.70 4.51
N ALA A 31 -8.14 16.78 5.08
CA ALA A 31 -8.68 15.61 5.77
C ALA A 31 -9.50 16.02 7.01
N TRP A 32 -8.99 16.98 7.81
CA TRP A 32 -9.71 17.50 8.96
C TRP A 32 -11.05 18.15 8.56
N ALA A 33 -11.05 19.01 7.54
CA ALA A 33 -12.26 19.64 7.05
C ALA A 33 -13.29 18.62 6.53
N ALA A 34 -12.84 17.56 5.84
CA ALA A 34 -13.72 16.48 5.40
C ALA A 34 -14.35 15.74 6.59
N MET A 35 -13.57 15.44 7.63
CA MET A 35 -14.07 14.83 8.86
C MET A 35 -15.09 15.71 9.58
N GLU A 36 -14.84 17.02 9.67
CA GLU A 36 -15.78 17.98 10.29
C GLU A 36 -17.10 18.03 9.52
N GLN A 37 -17.05 17.97 8.18
CA GLN A 37 -18.26 17.88 7.35
C GLN A 37 -19.00 16.55 7.56
N ALA A 38 -18.28 15.43 7.64
CA ALA A 38 -18.87 14.11 7.85
C ALA A 38 -19.53 13.95 9.22
N ASN A 39 -19.10 14.72 10.22
CA ASN A 39 -19.66 14.71 11.58
C ASN A 39 -21.01 15.45 11.71
N LYS A 40 -21.59 15.96 10.62
CA LYS A 40 -22.87 16.68 10.64
C LYS A 40 -24.02 15.72 10.33
N GLY A 41 -24.76 15.34 11.39
CA GLY A 41 -25.95 14.50 11.29
C GLY A 41 -25.68 13.02 11.57
N HIS A 42 -26.59 12.15 11.14
CA HIS A 42 -26.49 10.70 11.32
C HIS A 42 -26.35 9.99 9.97
N GLN A 43 -25.58 8.91 9.95
CA GLN A 43 -25.36 8.07 8.78
C GLN A 43 -25.45 6.58 9.18
N ARG A 44 -25.71 5.71 8.19
CA ARG A 44 -25.68 4.26 8.40
C ARG A 44 -24.23 3.79 8.53
N ALA A 45 -24.04 2.65 9.18
CA ALA A 45 -22.72 2.08 9.45
C ALA A 45 -22.26 1.13 8.32
N TYR A 46 -21.03 0.61 8.45
CA TYR A 46 -20.47 -0.45 7.61
C TYR A 46 -20.42 -0.15 6.10
N GLY A 47 -20.17 1.12 5.75
CA GLY A 47 -19.98 1.56 4.36
C GLY A 47 -21.26 1.92 3.61
N ASP A 48 -22.44 1.75 4.20
CA ASP A 48 -23.73 2.10 3.60
C ASP A 48 -24.09 3.60 3.78
N ASP A 49 -23.08 4.46 3.63
CA ASP A 49 -23.16 5.90 3.80
C ASP A 49 -22.66 6.65 2.57
N GLN A 50 -23.06 7.92 2.46
CA GLN A 50 -22.74 8.75 1.29
C GLN A 50 -21.24 9.05 1.13
N TRP A 51 -20.46 9.03 2.22
CA TRP A 51 -19.04 9.39 2.19
C TRP A 51 -18.22 8.24 1.64
N THR A 52 -18.55 7.02 2.06
CA THR A 52 -17.97 5.79 1.48
C THR A 52 -18.24 5.72 -0.01
N ALA A 53 -19.50 5.87 -0.45
CA ALA A 53 -19.84 5.83 -1.87
C ALA A 53 -19.11 6.90 -2.69
N ARG A 54 -19.06 8.14 -2.19
CA ARG A 54 -18.35 9.25 -2.83
C ARG A 54 -16.86 8.99 -2.95
N ALA A 55 -16.21 8.52 -1.88
CA ALA A 55 -14.78 8.21 -1.89
C ALA A 55 -14.47 7.07 -2.88
N SER A 56 -15.30 6.03 -2.96
CA SER A 56 -15.15 4.96 -3.95
C SER A 56 -15.28 5.51 -5.39
N ASP A 57 -16.24 6.39 -5.65
CA ASP A 57 -16.37 7.04 -6.96
C ASP A 57 -15.17 7.93 -7.31
N ASP A 58 -14.60 8.62 -6.31
CA ASP A 58 -13.36 9.39 -6.47
C ASP A 58 -12.19 8.47 -6.83
N PHE A 59 -12.05 7.31 -6.19
CA PHE A 59 -11.03 6.31 -6.57
C PHE A 59 -11.23 5.76 -7.98
N ARG A 60 -12.46 5.42 -8.37
CA ARG A 60 -12.75 4.96 -9.74
C ARG A 60 -12.36 6.00 -10.79
N ARG A 61 -12.66 7.28 -10.51
CA ARG A 61 -12.24 8.40 -11.37
C ARG A 61 -10.72 8.56 -11.40
N LEU A 62 -10.08 8.55 -10.23
CA LEU A 62 -8.64 8.73 -10.08
C LEU A 62 -7.83 7.63 -10.78
N PHE A 63 -8.31 6.38 -10.72
CA PHE A 63 -7.68 5.23 -11.34
C PHE A 63 -8.19 4.94 -12.76
N GLU A 64 -9.14 5.72 -13.27
CA GLU A 64 -9.71 5.56 -14.62
C GLU A 64 -10.27 4.14 -14.87
N THR A 65 -10.81 3.49 -13.84
CA THR A 65 -11.30 2.11 -13.90
C THR A 65 -12.39 1.85 -12.86
N ASP A 66 -13.20 0.83 -13.07
CA ASP A 66 -14.24 0.42 -12.12
C ASP A 66 -13.65 -0.51 -11.04
N CYS A 67 -12.74 0.03 -10.21
CA CYS A 67 -12.16 -0.73 -9.11
C CYS A 67 -13.16 -0.90 -7.94
N GLU A 68 -13.10 -2.06 -7.30
CA GLU A 68 -13.69 -2.24 -5.98
C GLU A 68 -12.80 -1.59 -4.92
N VAL A 69 -13.44 -0.93 -3.94
CA VAL A 69 -12.75 -0.12 -2.93
C VAL A 69 -13.20 -0.58 -1.55
N PHE A 70 -12.24 -0.91 -0.70
CA PHE A 70 -12.45 -1.32 0.67
C PHE A 70 -11.58 -0.47 1.60
N PHE A 71 -12.10 -0.12 2.77
CA PHE A 71 -11.40 0.69 3.76
C PHE A 71 -10.98 -0.18 4.95
N ALA A 72 -9.69 -0.15 5.27
CA ALA A 72 -9.10 -0.81 6.44
C ALA A 72 -8.45 0.22 7.36
N PHE A 73 -8.20 -0.15 8.61
CA PHE A 73 -7.71 0.78 9.62
C PHE A 73 -6.23 1.15 9.48
N ASN A 74 -5.39 0.26 8.96
CA ASN A 74 -3.96 0.51 8.78
C ASN A 74 -3.37 -0.33 7.63
N GLY A 75 -2.12 -0.01 7.26
CA GLY A 75 -1.38 -0.69 6.21
C GLY A 75 -1.19 -2.19 6.46
N THR A 76 -0.81 -2.58 7.69
CA THR A 76 -0.61 -3.98 8.07
C THR A 76 -1.85 -4.85 7.81
N ALA A 77 -3.02 -4.39 8.26
CA ALA A 77 -4.27 -5.10 8.01
C ALA A 77 -4.64 -5.10 6.53
N ALA A 78 -4.45 -3.98 5.83
CA ALA A 78 -4.73 -3.90 4.39
C ALA A 78 -3.89 -4.90 3.59
N ASN A 79 -2.57 -4.90 3.77
CA ASN A 79 -1.64 -5.83 3.14
C ASN A 79 -2.00 -7.28 3.46
N SER A 80 -2.18 -7.59 4.74
CA SER A 80 -2.47 -8.95 5.20
C SER A 80 -3.80 -9.49 4.65
N LEU A 81 -4.86 -8.65 4.64
CA LEU A 81 -6.15 -9.01 4.04
C LEU A 81 -6.02 -9.21 2.53
N ALA A 82 -5.37 -8.28 1.82
CA ALA A 82 -5.17 -8.37 0.38
C ALA A 82 -4.43 -9.66 0.00
N LEU A 83 -3.29 -9.95 0.65
CA LEU A 83 -2.51 -11.16 0.38
C LEU A 83 -3.30 -12.45 0.70
N SER A 84 -4.04 -12.47 1.81
CA SER A 84 -4.88 -13.62 2.18
C SER A 84 -5.99 -13.89 1.16
N SER A 85 -6.49 -12.87 0.48
CA SER A 85 -7.53 -13.00 -0.56
C SER A 85 -6.99 -13.55 -1.89
N LEU A 86 -5.69 -13.35 -2.17
CA LEU A 86 -5.04 -13.71 -3.44
C LEU A 86 -4.50 -15.15 -3.44
N CYS A 87 -4.45 -15.81 -2.29
CA CYS A 87 -3.90 -17.16 -2.18
C CYS A 87 -4.56 -17.99 -1.09
N GLN A 88 -4.07 -19.21 -0.90
CA GLN A 88 -4.56 -20.17 0.10
C GLN A 88 -3.41 -20.47 1.04
N SER A 89 -3.67 -20.97 2.24
CA SER A 89 -2.62 -21.23 3.25
C SER A 89 -1.49 -22.16 2.78
N TYR A 90 -1.76 -23.03 1.80
CA TYR A 90 -0.77 -23.92 1.19
C TYR A 90 -0.05 -23.32 -0.02
N HIS A 91 -0.29 -22.05 -0.32
CA HIS A 91 0.47 -21.26 -1.27
C HIS A 91 1.52 -20.39 -0.55
N SER A 92 2.35 -19.71 -1.33
CA SER A 92 3.31 -18.74 -0.82
C SER A 92 3.26 -17.40 -1.56
N VAL A 93 3.72 -16.36 -0.87
CA VAL A 93 3.87 -15.00 -1.39
C VAL A 93 5.36 -14.70 -1.56
N ILE A 94 5.75 -14.17 -2.71
CA ILE A 94 7.12 -13.72 -2.99
C ILE A 94 7.22 -12.22 -2.69
N CYS A 95 8.21 -11.82 -1.88
CA CYS A 95 8.47 -10.42 -1.51
C CYS A 95 9.98 -10.11 -1.55
N SER A 96 10.36 -8.83 -1.42
CA SER A 96 11.76 -8.46 -1.16
C SER A 96 12.15 -8.79 0.28
N GLU A 97 13.45 -8.86 0.55
CA GLU A 97 14.00 -9.07 1.90
C GLU A 97 13.80 -7.87 2.84
N THR A 98 13.48 -6.70 2.28
CA THR A 98 13.18 -5.48 3.04
C THR A 98 11.69 -5.16 3.08
N ALA A 99 10.84 -6.05 2.56
CA ALA A 99 9.42 -5.77 2.42
C ALA A 99 8.77 -5.56 3.80
N HIS A 100 7.94 -4.54 3.96
CA HIS A 100 7.26 -4.27 5.24
C HIS A 100 6.49 -5.50 5.77
N VAL A 101 5.84 -6.24 4.87
CA VAL A 101 5.15 -7.51 5.16
C VAL A 101 6.05 -8.60 5.76
N GLU A 102 7.36 -8.57 5.45
CA GLU A 102 8.36 -9.49 6.01
C GLU A 102 8.95 -8.94 7.32
N THR A 103 9.23 -7.65 7.42
CA THR A 103 10.07 -7.09 8.49
C THR A 103 9.30 -6.44 9.65
N ASP A 104 8.15 -5.81 9.38
CA ASP A 104 7.53 -4.83 10.29
C ASP A 104 6.04 -5.07 10.55
N GLU A 105 5.51 -6.25 10.17
CA GLU A 105 4.11 -6.62 10.40
C GLU A 105 3.91 -7.70 11.46
N CYS A 106 4.96 -8.09 12.19
CA CYS A 106 4.89 -9.07 13.27
C CYS A 106 4.21 -10.41 12.87
N GLY A 107 4.40 -10.84 11.61
CA GLY A 107 3.79 -12.05 11.06
C GLY A 107 2.28 -11.95 10.80
N ALA A 108 1.74 -10.72 10.64
CA ALA A 108 0.35 -10.53 10.28
C ALA A 108 -0.02 -11.23 8.95
N PRO A 109 0.79 -11.21 7.87
CA PRO A 109 0.46 -11.91 6.64
C PRO A 109 0.25 -13.43 6.86
N GLU A 110 1.11 -14.09 7.62
CA GLU A 110 0.95 -15.50 7.98
C GLU A 110 -0.30 -15.74 8.83
N PHE A 111 -0.59 -14.85 9.79
CA PHE A 111 -1.78 -14.96 10.64
C PHE A 111 -3.08 -14.86 9.82
N PHE A 112 -3.22 -13.82 9.00
CA PHE A 112 -4.43 -13.59 8.20
C PHE A 112 -4.62 -14.62 7.08
N SER A 113 -3.53 -15.08 6.48
CA SER A 113 -3.57 -16.10 5.43
C SER A 113 -3.65 -17.55 5.95
N ASN A 114 -3.70 -17.72 7.27
CA ASN A 114 -3.72 -19.02 7.95
C ASN A 114 -2.52 -19.92 7.56
N GLY A 115 -1.35 -19.31 7.35
CA GLY A 115 -0.08 -20.02 7.14
C GLY A 115 0.57 -19.92 5.76
N SER A 116 0.16 -18.99 4.89
CA SER A 116 0.86 -18.77 3.62
C SER A 116 2.27 -18.25 3.90
N LYS A 117 3.27 -18.95 3.38
CA LYS A 117 4.67 -18.63 3.67
C LYS A 117 5.15 -17.44 2.85
N LEU A 118 5.83 -16.49 3.47
CA LEU A 118 6.62 -15.47 2.76
C LEU A 118 7.94 -16.06 2.23
N LEU A 119 8.24 -15.79 0.97
CA LEU A 119 9.45 -16.22 0.29
C LEU A 119 10.21 -15.00 -0.20
N THR A 120 11.30 -14.68 0.48
CA THR A 120 12.16 -13.57 0.09
C THR A 120 12.91 -13.89 -1.20
N ALA A 121 12.80 -12.97 -2.16
CA ALA A 121 13.58 -12.95 -3.39
C ALA A 121 14.65 -11.86 -3.29
N ARG A 122 15.77 -12.07 -4.00
CA ARG A 122 16.85 -11.09 -4.05
C ARG A 122 16.33 -9.78 -4.62
N SER A 123 16.69 -8.67 -3.97
CA SER A 123 16.33 -7.32 -4.38
C SER A 123 17.54 -6.40 -4.44
N ALA A 124 17.48 -5.40 -5.32
CA ALA A 124 18.43 -4.29 -5.35
C ALA A 124 17.69 -2.98 -5.10
N GLY A 125 18.05 -2.25 -4.04
CA GLY A 125 17.34 -1.04 -3.64
C GLY A 125 15.87 -1.28 -3.30
N GLY A 126 15.55 -2.40 -2.64
CA GLY A 126 14.17 -2.81 -2.33
C GLY A 126 13.38 -3.33 -3.53
N LYS A 127 13.98 -3.37 -4.73
CA LYS A 127 13.28 -3.73 -5.97
C LYS A 127 13.53 -5.18 -6.38
N LEU A 128 12.44 -5.92 -6.59
CA LEU A 128 12.45 -7.23 -7.23
C LEU A 128 12.63 -7.08 -8.75
N THR A 129 13.16 -8.13 -9.39
CA THR A 129 13.25 -8.22 -10.85
C THR A 129 12.52 -9.46 -11.36
N PRO A 130 12.14 -9.50 -12.64
CA PRO A 130 11.63 -10.71 -13.28
C PRO A 130 12.46 -11.97 -12.99
N GLU A 131 13.79 -11.84 -13.00
CA GLU A 131 14.73 -12.93 -12.78
C GLU A 131 14.69 -13.42 -11.32
N SER A 132 14.66 -12.50 -10.35
CA SER A 132 14.63 -12.89 -8.93
C SER A 132 13.31 -13.56 -8.56
N ILE A 133 12.19 -13.09 -9.13
CA ILE A 133 10.87 -13.72 -9.00
C ILE A 133 10.89 -15.13 -9.60
N ARG A 134 11.37 -15.27 -10.85
CA ARG A 134 11.41 -16.56 -11.56
C ARG A 134 12.29 -17.57 -10.84
N GLU A 135 13.43 -17.14 -10.29
CA GLU A 135 14.32 -18.00 -9.52
C GLU A 135 13.61 -18.62 -8.32
N VAL A 136 12.90 -17.81 -7.53
CA VAL A 136 12.15 -18.30 -6.37
C VAL A 136 10.98 -19.18 -6.82
N ALA A 137 10.25 -18.77 -7.85
CA ALA A 137 9.09 -19.50 -8.33
C ALA A 137 9.45 -20.90 -8.84
N LEU A 138 10.52 -21.02 -9.64
CA LEU A 138 10.89 -22.29 -10.27
C LEU A 138 11.59 -23.28 -9.31
N LYS A 139 12.19 -22.80 -8.21
CA LYS A 139 12.78 -23.68 -7.19
C LYS A 139 11.74 -24.40 -6.31
N ARG A 140 10.45 -24.05 -6.41
CA ARG A 140 9.39 -24.44 -5.48
C ARG A 140 8.20 -25.12 -6.18
N GLN A 141 8.50 -25.98 -7.15
CA GLN A 141 7.47 -26.64 -7.97
C GLN A 141 7.03 -28.01 -7.43
N ASP A 142 7.76 -28.58 -6.46
CA ASP A 142 7.37 -29.85 -5.84
C ASP A 142 6.35 -29.64 -4.69
N ILE A 143 5.71 -30.72 -4.25
CA ILE A 143 4.68 -30.68 -3.20
C ILE A 143 5.24 -30.38 -1.80
N HIS A 144 6.56 -30.45 -1.59
CA HIS A 144 7.17 -30.18 -0.29
C HIS A 144 7.22 -28.68 0.02
N TYR A 145 7.05 -27.84 -0.99
CA TYR A 145 6.98 -26.40 -0.84
C TYR A 145 5.56 -25.89 -1.07
N PRO A 146 5.11 -24.89 -0.29
CA PRO A 146 3.92 -24.13 -0.65
C PRO A 146 4.12 -23.50 -2.02
N LYS A 147 3.15 -23.69 -2.92
CA LYS A 147 3.28 -23.26 -4.31
C LYS A 147 3.18 -21.73 -4.39
N PRO A 148 4.12 -21.02 -5.05
CA PRO A 148 4.03 -19.59 -5.27
C PRO A 148 2.74 -19.21 -5.99
N ARG A 149 2.03 -18.22 -5.46
CA ARG A 149 0.77 -17.73 -6.04
C ARG A 149 0.69 -16.20 -6.13
N VAL A 150 1.48 -15.48 -5.36
CA VAL A 150 1.44 -14.01 -5.31
C VAL A 150 2.86 -13.46 -5.31
N VAL A 151 3.05 -12.33 -5.98
CA VAL A 151 4.20 -11.44 -5.80
C VAL A 151 3.67 -10.17 -5.16
N THR A 152 4.35 -9.67 -4.13
CA THR A 152 4.09 -8.35 -3.55
C THR A 152 5.25 -7.40 -3.80
N LEU A 153 4.94 -6.21 -4.27
CA LEU A 153 5.88 -5.10 -4.47
C LEU A 153 5.52 -3.95 -3.55
N THR A 154 6.51 -3.16 -3.13
CA THR A 154 6.28 -1.93 -2.37
C THR A 154 6.58 -0.71 -3.26
N GLN A 155 5.66 0.25 -3.34
CA GLN A 155 5.78 1.44 -4.20
C GLN A 155 5.30 2.72 -3.47
N ALA A 156 6.18 3.68 -3.18
CA ALA A 156 7.64 3.58 -3.22
C ALA A 156 8.18 2.52 -2.24
N THR A 157 9.35 1.96 -2.53
CA THR A 157 9.99 0.93 -1.67
C THR A 157 10.36 1.48 -0.29
N GLU A 158 10.65 0.58 0.66
CA GLU A 158 11.00 0.90 2.04
C GLU A 158 12.29 1.72 2.16
N VAL A 159 13.14 1.67 1.14
CA VAL A 159 14.40 2.43 1.04
C VAL A 159 14.29 3.64 0.10
N GLY A 160 13.08 4.06 -0.25
CA GLY A 160 12.80 5.25 -1.06
C GLY A 160 13.05 5.10 -2.56
N GLY A 161 13.36 3.89 -3.05
CA GLY A 161 13.40 3.58 -4.47
C GLY A 161 12.00 3.52 -5.08
N VAL A 162 11.88 3.84 -6.37
CA VAL A 162 10.62 3.85 -7.10
C VAL A 162 10.70 2.90 -8.30
N TYR A 163 9.69 2.06 -8.49
CA TYR A 163 9.54 1.27 -9.71
C TYR A 163 9.00 2.14 -10.84
N GLN A 164 9.66 2.09 -11.99
CA GLN A 164 9.21 2.70 -13.22
C GLN A 164 8.09 1.86 -13.86
N PRO A 165 7.18 2.46 -14.66
CA PRO A 165 6.13 1.71 -15.35
C PRO A 165 6.65 0.53 -16.17
N ALA A 166 7.82 0.67 -16.81
CA ALA A 166 8.45 -0.39 -17.58
C ALA A 166 8.89 -1.59 -16.70
N GLU A 167 9.38 -1.33 -15.49
CA GLU A 167 9.79 -2.37 -14.55
C GLU A 167 8.56 -3.10 -14.00
N LEU A 168 7.50 -2.37 -13.65
CA LEU A 168 6.22 -2.93 -13.23
C LEU A 168 5.62 -3.85 -14.30
N LYS A 169 5.62 -3.41 -15.57
CA LYS A 169 5.15 -4.22 -16.71
C LYS A 169 5.97 -5.49 -16.91
N ALA A 170 7.29 -5.42 -16.76
CA ALA A 170 8.16 -6.59 -16.88
C ALA A 170 7.89 -7.62 -15.77
N ILE A 171 7.68 -7.15 -14.54
CA ILE A 171 7.29 -8.00 -13.40
C ILE A 171 5.90 -8.60 -13.64
N SER A 172 4.93 -7.79 -14.06
CA SER A 172 3.58 -8.27 -14.35
C SER A 172 3.56 -9.34 -15.45
N ALA A 173 4.35 -9.16 -16.52
CA ALA A 173 4.50 -10.17 -17.56
C ALA A 173 4.99 -11.51 -16.98
N THR A 174 6.02 -11.47 -16.12
CA THR A 174 6.54 -12.67 -15.43
C THR A 174 5.50 -13.29 -14.50
N CYS A 175 4.74 -12.48 -13.78
CA CYS A 175 3.65 -12.96 -12.92
C CYS A 175 2.59 -13.70 -13.76
N LYS A 176 2.16 -13.12 -14.89
CA LYS A 176 1.19 -13.75 -15.80
C LYS A 176 1.69 -15.06 -16.38
N GLU A 177 2.95 -15.12 -16.82
CA GLU A 177 3.57 -16.35 -17.34
C GLU A 177 3.61 -17.48 -16.30
N LEU A 178 3.84 -17.12 -15.04
CA LEU A 178 3.93 -18.07 -13.92
C LEU A 178 2.58 -18.33 -13.22
N GLY A 179 1.51 -17.65 -13.65
CA GLY A 179 0.19 -17.72 -13.01
C GLY A 179 0.19 -17.18 -11.58
N LEU A 180 0.90 -16.08 -11.33
CA LEU A 180 0.98 -15.38 -10.06
C LEU A 180 0.13 -14.11 -10.11
N HIS A 181 -0.53 -13.79 -9.00
CA HIS A 181 -1.15 -12.48 -8.78
C HIS A 181 -0.09 -11.45 -8.40
N LEU A 182 -0.35 -10.18 -8.70
CA LEU A 182 0.52 -9.05 -8.38
C LEU A 182 -0.16 -8.09 -7.40
N HIS A 183 0.30 -8.11 -6.16
CA HIS A 183 -0.07 -7.17 -5.10
C HIS A 183 0.92 -6.00 -5.05
N MET A 184 0.42 -4.81 -4.71
CA MET A 184 1.23 -3.62 -4.44
C MET A 184 0.91 -3.06 -3.05
N ASP A 185 1.89 -3.07 -2.16
CA ASP A 185 1.92 -2.22 -0.98
C ASP A 185 2.23 -0.78 -1.43
N GLY A 186 1.20 0.07 -1.33
CA GLY A 186 1.23 1.47 -1.70
C GLY A 186 1.21 2.41 -0.50
N ALA A 187 1.83 2.05 0.63
CA ALA A 187 1.92 2.91 1.80
C ALA A 187 2.45 4.32 1.46
N ARG A 188 3.36 4.42 0.48
CA ARG A 188 3.92 5.67 -0.06
C ARG A 188 3.62 5.85 -1.55
N PHE A 189 2.44 5.42 -1.99
CA PHE A 189 2.06 5.43 -3.40
C PHE A 189 1.97 6.86 -3.97
N SER A 190 1.45 7.79 -3.19
CA SER A 190 1.36 9.21 -3.55
C SER A 190 2.74 9.82 -3.85
N ASN A 191 3.78 9.44 -3.08
CA ASN A 191 5.15 9.90 -3.32
C ASN A 191 5.70 9.40 -4.66
N ALA A 192 5.44 8.14 -5.00
CA ALA A 192 5.86 7.56 -6.27
C ALA A 192 5.14 8.22 -7.47
N CYS A 193 3.83 8.46 -7.36
CA CYS A 193 3.06 9.16 -8.40
C CYS A 193 3.61 10.57 -8.63
N ALA A 194 3.83 11.32 -7.54
CA ALA A 194 4.36 12.68 -7.62
C ALA A 194 5.78 12.72 -8.21
N PHE A 195 6.66 11.78 -7.84
CA PHE A 195 8.02 11.71 -8.34
C PHE A 195 8.09 11.36 -9.84
N LEU A 196 7.24 10.46 -10.31
CA LEU A 196 7.23 10.01 -11.71
C LEU A 196 6.39 10.87 -12.63
N GLU A 197 5.59 11.79 -12.08
CA GLU A 197 4.56 12.55 -12.80
C GLU A 197 3.64 11.63 -13.63
N ALA A 198 3.35 10.44 -13.10
CA ALA A 198 2.57 9.40 -13.75
C ALA A 198 1.19 9.26 -13.10
N SER A 199 0.20 8.87 -13.90
CA SER A 199 -1.15 8.63 -13.36
C SER A 199 -1.17 7.39 -12.45
N PRO A 200 -2.06 7.36 -11.44
CA PRO A 200 -2.29 6.17 -10.61
C PRO A 200 -2.60 4.91 -11.44
N ALA A 201 -3.34 5.08 -12.53
CA ALA A 201 -3.66 4.01 -13.48
C ALA A 201 -2.42 3.41 -14.14
N GLU A 202 -1.47 4.25 -14.59
CA GLU A 202 -0.22 3.83 -15.23
C GLU A 202 0.69 3.06 -14.27
N LEU A 203 0.72 3.44 -12.99
CA LEU A 203 1.53 2.78 -11.98
C LEU A 203 0.86 1.55 -11.35
N THR A 204 -0.37 1.22 -11.74
CA THR A 204 -1.11 0.06 -11.19
C THR A 204 -1.64 -0.85 -12.29
N TRP A 205 -2.94 -0.81 -12.59
CA TRP A 205 -3.62 -1.81 -13.42
C TRP A 205 -3.18 -1.75 -14.89
N LYS A 206 -2.81 -0.58 -15.44
CA LYS A 206 -2.21 -0.49 -16.79
C LYS A 206 -0.81 -1.11 -16.85
N SER A 207 -0.17 -1.29 -15.70
CA SER A 207 1.07 -2.06 -15.53
C SER A 207 0.82 -3.46 -14.96
N GLY A 208 -0.45 -3.86 -14.80
CA GLY A 208 -0.90 -5.19 -14.42
C GLY A 208 -0.76 -5.55 -12.94
N VAL A 209 -0.86 -4.57 -12.05
CA VAL A 209 -1.15 -4.77 -10.62
C VAL A 209 -2.61 -5.21 -10.47
N ASP A 210 -2.84 -6.27 -9.70
CA ASP A 210 -4.18 -6.81 -9.45
C ASP A 210 -4.85 -6.15 -8.23
N VAL A 211 -4.09 -5.89 -7.16
CA VAL A 211 -4.57 -5.27 -5.91
C VAL A 211 -3.56 -4.27 -5.39
N LEU A 212 -4.04 -3.08 -4.99
CA LEU A 212 -3.25 -2.02 -4.36
C LEU A 212 -3.75 -1.77 -2.92
N CYS A 213 -2.83 -1.69 -1.97
CA CYS A 213 -3.08 -1.08 -0.67
C CYS A 213 -2.66 0.40 -0.71
N PHE A 214 -3.62 1.33 -0.83
CA PHE A 214 -3.34 2.77 -0.94
C PHE A 214 -3.19 3.41 0.45
N GLY A 215 -1.98 3.89 0.79
CA GLY A 215 -1.71 4.60 2.05
C GLY A 215 -2.31 6.00 2.12
N GLY A 216 -2.95 6.34 3.24
CA GLY A 216 -3.59 7.64 3.45
C GLY A 216 -2.71 8.72 4.10
N THR A 217 -1.50 8.36 4.53
CA THR A 217 -0.51 9.23 5.20
C THR A 217 0.50 9.80 4.22
#